data_AF-A0A352XCS6-F1
#
_entry.id   AF-A0A352XCS6-F1
#
_cell.length_a   1.000
_cell.length_b   1.000
_cell.length_c   1.000
_cell.angle_alpha   90.00
_cell.angle_beta   90.00
_cell.angle_gamma   90.00
#
_symmetry.space_group_name_H-M   'P 1'
#
loop_
_entity.id
_entity.type
_entity.pdbx_description
1 polymer ?
#
loop_
_entity_poly.entity_id
_entity_poly.type
_entity_poly.pdbx_seq_one_letter_code
_entity_poly.pdbx_strand_id
1 'polypeptide(L)'
;IADRVRLAGTVRSLHPETHANLPKWIENIVTGVCQTYGAKCEVNYRRGVPSVQNDLALTQLLEAAAKEAWGNERVQILLEPSMGAEDFSMYLQHAPGTMFRLGVGFKDKPNYPLHHPQFDVDETAIVTGVVTLAYAIYRYWQ
;
A
#
# COMPACT_ATOMS: atom_id res chain seq x y z
N ILE A 1 -14.76 -39.67 -7.15
CA ILE A 1 -13.43 -39.11 -6.80
C ILE A 1 -13.10 -38.06 -7.85
N ALA A 2 -12.60 -36.88 -7.48
CA ALA A 2 -12.30 -35.82 -8.46
C ALA A 2 -10.87 -35.97 -9.00
N ASP A 3 -10.72 -35.97 -10.32
CA ASP A 3 -9.42 -36.19 -10.98
C ASP A 3 -8.56 -34.91 -11.10
N ARG A 4 -9.17 -33.73 -10.90
CA ARG A 4 -8.49 -32.43 -10.98
C ARG A 4 -9.17 -31.39 -10.09
N VAL A 5 -8.35 -30.54 -9.48
CA VAL A 5 -8.78 -29.33 -8.78
C VAL A 5 -8.00 -28.13 -9.33
N ARG A 6 -8.63 -26.96 -9.38
CA ARG A 6 -7.97 -25.68 -9.69
C ARG A 6 -8.15 -24.74 -8.51
N LEU A 7 -7.03 -24.19 -8.05
CA LEU A 7 -6.99 -23.17 -7.01
C LEU A 7 -6.51 -21.86 -7.62
N ALA A 8 -7.11 -20.75 -7.20
CA ALA A 8 -6.71 -19.41 -7.61
C ALA A 8 -6.81 -18.47 -6.39
N GLY A 9 -5.93 -17.46 -6.35
CA GLY A 9 -5.91 -16.51 -5.25
C GLY A 9 -4.91 -15.39 -5.49
N THR A 10 -4.87 -14.45 -4.56
CA THR A 10 -3.91 -13.34 -4.53
C THR A 10 -2.99 -13.47 -3.34
N VAL A 11 -1.74 -13.08 -3.51
CA VAL A 11 -0.76 -13.04 -2.43
C VAL A 11 -0.36 -11.58 -2.20
N ARG A 12 -0.28 -11.18 -0.93
CA ARG A 12 0.13 -9.83 -0.53
C ARG A 12 1.24 -9.92 0.51
N SER A 13 2.18 -9.00 0.45
CA SER A 13 3.29 -8.90 1.39
C SER A 13 3.71 -7.45 1.55
N LEU A 14 4.14 -7.08 2.75
CA LEU A 14 4.57 -5.71 3.06
C LEU A 14 6.06 -5.51 2.77
N HIS A 15 6.89 -6.52 3.00
CA HIS A 15 8.34 -6.43 2.86
C HIS A 15 8.80 -6.87 1.46
N PRO A 16 9.72 -6.13 0.82
CA PRO A 16 10.27 -6.49 -0.48
C PRO A 16 10.92 -7.88 -0.52
N GLU A 17 11.61 -8.28 0.55
CA GLU A 17 12.23 -9.61 0.64
C GLU A 17 11.18 -10.73 0.66
N THR A 18 10.10 -10.56 1.43
CA THR A 18 8.97 -11.49 1.41
C THR A 18 8.35 -11.56 0.02
N HIS A 19 8.11 -10.41 -0.62
CA HIS A 19 7.58 -10.35 -1.99
C HIS A 19 8.49 -11.12 -2.97
N ALA A 20 9.81 -10.95 -2.87
CA ALA A 20 10.78 -11.64 -3.71
C ALA A 20 10.76 -13.16 -3.54
N ASN A 21 10.63 -13.66 -2.30
CA ASN A 21 10.71 -15.07 -1.98
C ASN A 21 9.41 -15.87 -2.17
N LEU A 22 8.25 -15.19 -2.11
CA LEU A 22 6.92 -15.82 -2.16
C LEU A 22 6.70 -16.82 -3.31
N PRO A 23 7.07 -16.53 -4.58
CA PRO A 23 6.83 -17.47 -5.67
C PRO A 23 7.52 -18.82 -5.43
N LYS A 24 8.79 -18.79 -5.00
CA LYS A 24 9.58 -19.98 -4.72
C LYS A 24 9.03 -20.77 -3.54
N TRP A 25 8.61 -20.09 -2.48
CA TRP A 25 8.01 -20.75 -1.32
C TRP A 25 6.72 -21.48 -1.70
N ILE A 26 5.84 -20.82 -2.46
CA ILE A 26 4.57 -21.42 -2.91
C ILE A 26 4.82 -22.61 -3.84
N GLU A 27 5.72 -22.46 -4.82
CA GLU A 27 6.04 -23.54 -5.75
C GLU A 27 6.60 -24.78 -5.03
N ASN A 28 7.52 -24.57 -4.08
CA ASN A 28 8.11 -25.65 -3.29
C ASN A 28 7.06 -26.38 -2.44
N ILE A 29 6.18 -25.63 -1.75
CA ILE A 29 5.14 -26.22 -0.90
C ILE A 29 4.15 -27.03 -1.74
N VAL A 30 3.64 -26.45 -2.84
CA VAL A 30 2.66 -27.12 -3.70
C VAL A 30 3.26 -28.39 -4.32
N THR A 31 4.49 -28.29 -4.84
CA THR A 31 5.18 -29.43 -5.44
C THR A 31 5.42 -30.54 -4.41
N GLY A 32 5.90 -30.19 -3.22
CA GLY A 32 6.13 -31.16 -2.15
C GLY A 32 4.86 -31.91 -1.75
N VAL A 33 3.76 -31.18 -1.53
CA VAL A 33 2.46 -31.77 -1.18
C VAL A 33 1.97 -32.70 -2.30
N CYS A 34 1.97 -32.25 -3.56
CA CYS A 34 1.49 -33.08 -4.67
C CYS A 34 2.34 -34.35 -4.86
N GLN A 35 3.66 -34.24 -4.73
CA GLN A 35 4.56 -35.39 -4.82
C GLN A 35 4.28 -36.45 -3.74
N THR A 36 4.03 -36.05 -2.50
CA THR A 36 3.71 -36.99 -1.40
C THR A 36 2.50 -37.86 -1.69
N TYR A 37 1.54 -37.37 -2.48
CA TYR A 37 0.32 -38.09 -2.85
C TYR A 37 0.34 -38.66 -4.28
N GLY A 38 1.48 -38.63 -4.98
CA GLY A 38 1.60 -39.11 -6.37
C GLY A 38 0.84 -38.26 -7.40
N ALA A 39 0.46 -37.03 -7.04
CA ALA A 39 -0.22 -36.09 -7.91
C ALA A 39 0.76 -35.22 -8.70
N LYS A 40 0.28 -34.63 -9.80
CA LYS A 40 1.00 -33.60 -10.58
C LYS A 40 0.38 -32.24 -10.30
N CYS A 41 1.20 -31.19 -10.29
CA CYS A 41 0.75 -29.81 -10.14
C CYS A 41 1.38 -28.89 -11.20
N GLU A 42 0.66 -27.81 -11.51
CA GLU A 42 1.14 -26.68 -12.29
C GLU A 42 0.92 -25.41 -11.44
N VAL A 43 1.99 -24.64 -11.20
CA VAL A 43 1.92 -23.40 -10.44
C VAL A 43 2.14 -22.23 -11.41
N ASN A 44 1.11 -21.41 -11.61
CA ASN A 44 1.20 -20.18 -12.39
C ASN A 44 1.19 -18.98 -11.43
N TYR A 45 2.39 -18.50 -11.08
CA TYR A 45 2.54 -17.32 -10.22
C TYR A 45 2.84 -16.09 -11.07
N ARG A 46 2.03 -15.03 -10.93
CA ARG A 46 2.26 -13.73 -11.57
C ARG A 46 2.52 -12.69 -10.49
N ARG A 47 3.67 -12.01 -10.57
CA ARG A 47 3.98 -10.89 -9.66
C ARG A 47 3.05 -9.72 -9.98
N GLY A 48 2.41 -9.20 -8.94
CA GLY A 48 1.66 -7.96 -9.00
C GLY A 48 2.57 -6.76 -8.77
N VAL A 49 1.96 -5.63 -8.37
CA VAL A 49 2.69 -4.43 -7.94
C VAL A 49 3.44 -4.70 -6.62
N PRO A 50 4.64 -4.13 -6.42
CA PRO A 50 5.34 -4.20 -5.14
C PRO A 50 4.58 -3.42 -4.05
N SER A 51 5.00 -3.56 -2.78
CA SER A 51 4.48 -2.71 -1.71
C SER A 51 4.99 -1.27 -1.86
N VAL A 52 4.18 -0.29 -1.46
CA VAL A 52 4.62 1.11 -1.36
C VAL A 52 5.70 1.21 -0.28
N GLN A 53 6.91 1.59 -0.68
CA GLN A 53 8.06 1.80 0.20
C GLN A 53 8.39 3.28 0.23
N ASN A 54 7.86 4.00 1.22
CA ASN A 54 8.14 5.41 1.37
C ASN A 54 9.62 5.63 1.74
N ASP A 55 10.26 6.58 1.07
CA ASP A 55 11.56 7.08 1.49
C ASP A 55 11.45 7.79 2.84
N LEU A 56 12.34 7.44 3.78
CA LEU A 56 12.28 7.95 5.15
C LEU A 56 12.52 9.46 5.22
N ALA A 57 13.51 9.97 4.47
CA ALA A 57 13.87 11.38 4.49
C ALA A 57 12.75 12.25 3.88
N LEU A 58 12.17 11.80 2.76
CA LEU A 58 11.03 12.49 2.14
C LEU A 58 9.79 12.44 3.01
N THR A 59 9.56 11.34 3.73
CA THR A 59 8.44 11.23 4.68
C THR A 59 8.61 12.19 5.85
N GLN A 60 9.82 12.30 6.42
CA GLN A 60 10.12 13.26 7.48
C GLN A 60 10.00 14.72 7.01
N LEU A 61 10.41 15.01 5.77
CA LEU A 61 10.23 16.32 5.16
C LEU A 61 8.75 16.67 5.02
N LEU A 62 7.94 15.74 4.50
CA LEU A 62 6.50 15.91 4.36
C LEU A 62 5.81 16.09 5.73
N GLU A 63 6.22 15.31 6.74
CA GLU A 63 5.71 15.45 8.11
C GLU A 63 6.01 16.84 8.68
N ALA A 64 7.25 17.32 8.55
CA ALA A 64 7.64 18.65 9.01
C ALA A 64 6.89 19.77 8.28
N ALA A 65 6.69 19.62 6.96
CA ALA A 65 5.90 20.54 6.15
C ALA A 65 4.44 20.61 6.61
N ALA A 66 3.81 19.44 6.84
CA ALA A 66 2.44 19.37 7.31
C ALA A 66 2.29 19.98 8.72
N LYS A 67 3.23 19.71 9.63
CA LYS A 67 3.24 20.27 10.99
C LYS A 67 3.38 21.79 11.00
N GLU A 68 4.20 22.33 10.10
CA GLU A 68 4.36 23.79 9.96
C GLU A 68 3.07 24.44 9.43
N ALA A 69 2.45 23.85 8.41
CA ALA A 69 1.24 24.40 7.80
C ALA A 69 0.01 24.31 8.72
N TRP A 70 -0.09 23.23 9.51
CA TRP A 70 -1.36 22.83 10.13
C TRP A 70 -1.31 22.64 11.65
N GLY A 71 -0.13 22.68 12.25
CA GLY A 71 0.07 22.31 13.65
C GLY A 71 0.27 20.80 13.84
N ASN A 72 0.86 20.43 14.97
CA ASN A 72 1.20 19.05 15.30
C ASN A 72 -0.05 18.17 15.47
N GLU A 73 -1.14 18.73 16.00
CA GLU A 73 -2.39 18.03 16.30
C GLU A 73 -3.16 17.58 15.05
N ARG A 74 -2.83 18.14 13.88
CA ARG A 74 -3.44 17.77 12.60
C ARG A 74 -2.65 16.72 11.81
N VAL A 75 -1.52 16.25 12.35
CA VAL A 75 -0.66 15.25 11.72
C VAL A 75 -0.66 13.97 12.54
N GLN A 76 -1.03 12.86 11.92
CA GLN A 76 -1.02 11.54 12.54
C GLN A 76 0.02 10.63 11.88
N ILE A 77 0.91 10.05 12.68
CA ILE A 77 1.84 9.03 12.21
C ILE A 77 1.15 7.68 12.18
N LEU A 78 1.17 7.04 11.00
CA LEU A 78 0.65 5.70 10.81
C LEU A 78 1.78 4.70 11.06
N LEU A 79 1.69 3.99 12.19
CA LEU A 79 2.68 2.96 12.56
C LEU A 79 2.48 1.66 11.78
N GLU A 80 1.23 1.38 11.40
CA GLU A 80 0.86 0.15 10.72
C GLU A 80 0.60 0.41 9.23
N PRO A 81 1.18 -0.40 8.32
CA PRO A 81 0.93 -0.29 6.90
C PRO A 81 -0.45 -0.84 6.51
N SER A 82 -0.92 -0.46 5.33
CA SER A 82 -2.12 -1.04 4.74
C SER A 82 -1.79 -2.29 3.94
N MET A 83 -2.72 -3.26 3.95
CA MET A 83 -2.70 -4.39 3.02
C MET A 83 -3.34 -4.08 1.66
N GLY A 84 -3.73 -2.82 1.40
CA GLY A 84 -4.17 -2.37 0.07
C GLY A 84 -3.05 -2.47 -0.97
N ALA A 85 -3.42 -2.67 -2.23
CA ALA A 85 -2.48 -2.58 -3.34
C ALA A 85 -2.56 -1.17 -3.93
N GLU A 86 -1.41 -0.57 -4.23
CA GLU A 86 -1.29 0.80 -4.70
C GLU A 86 -0.19 0.87 -5.77
N ASP A 87 -0.52 1.36 -6.95
CA ASP A 87 0.38 1.34 -8.11
C ASP A 87 1.42 2.46 -8.08
N PHE A 88 1.26 3.44 -7.17
CA PHE A 88 2.29 4.42 -6.86
C PHE A 88 3.65 3.76 -6.52
N SER A 89 3.61 2.55 -5.95
CA SER A 89 4.77 1.70 -5.69
C SER A 89 5.65 1.45 -6.92
N MET A 90 5.09 1.50 -8.14
CA MET A 90 5.83 1.36 -9.40
C MET A 90 6.71 2.58 -9.67
N TYR A 91 6.25 3.81 -9.37
CA TYR A 91 7.10 5.01 -9.47
C TYR A 91 8.27 4.93 -8.49
N LEU A 92 8.02 4.38 -7.30
CA LEU A 92 9.03 4.22 -6.25
C LEU A 92 10.13 3.21 -6.60
N GLN A 93 9.95 2.39 -7.65
CA GLN A 93 11.04 1.57 -8.19
C GLN A 93 12.07 2.40 -8.99
N HIS A 94 11.71 3.62 -9.37
CA HIS A 94 12.53 4.46 -10.25
C HIS A 94 13.03 5.75 -9.59
N ALA A 95 12.37 6.21 -8.54
CA ALA A 95 12.79 7.40 -7.81
C ALA A 95 12.39 7.31 -6.32
N PRO A 96 13.15 7.94 -5.40
CA PRO A 96 12.70 8.15 -4.04
C PRO A 96 11.38 8.94 -4.05
N GLY A 97 10.43 8.51 -3.23
CA GLY A 97 9.15 9.19 -3.09
C GLY A 97 8.47 8.83 -1.79
N THR A 98 7.45 9.60 -1.44
CA THR A 98 6.62 9.33 -0.27
C THR A 98 5.15 9.56 -0.61
N MET A 99 4.29 8.71 -0.08
CA MET A 99 2.85 8.82 -0.14
C MET A 99 2.30 8.96 1.28
N PHE A 100 1.29 9.82 1.46
CA PHE A 100 0.60 10.00 2.72
C PHE A 100 -0.90 9.83 2.55
N ARG A 101 -1.60 9.62 3.67
CA ARG A 101 -3.06 9.62 3.69
C ARG A 101 -3.58 11.01 3.99
N LEU A 102 -4.46 11.50 3.13
CA LEU A 102 -5.23 12.71 3.38
C LEU A 102 -6.50 12.34 4.14
N GLY A 103 -6.72 12.97 5.31
CA GLY A 103 -7.97 12.85 6.03
C GLY A 103 -9.11 13.53 5.26
N VAL A 104 -10.05 12.75 4.73
CA VAL A 104 -11.19 13.24 3.93
C VAL A 104 -12.55 12.95 4.57
N GLY A 105 -12.55 12.46 5.81
CA GLY A 105 -13.77 12.08 6.52
C GLY A 105 -14.49 13.28 7.15
N PHE A 106 -15.79 13.13 7.34
CA PHE A 106 -16.62 14.07 8.05
C PHE A 106 -16.59 13.83 9.56
N LYS A 107 -16.74 14.89 10.36
CA LYS A 107 -16.82 14.79 11.83
C LYS A 107 -18.19 14.34 12.33
N ASP A 108 -19.25 14.78 11.64
CA ASP A 108 -20.62 14.70 12.15
C ASP A 108 -21.47 13.62 11.46
N LYS A 109 -20.84 12.71 10.70
CA LYS A 109 -21.53 11.56 10.08
C LYS A 109 -20.60 10.34 9.92
N PRO A 110 -21.16 9.13 9.72
CA PRO A 110 -20.36 7.94 9.45
C PRO A 110 -19.49 8.10 8.20
N ASN A 111 -18.26 7.59 8.28
CA ASN A 111 -17.32 7.55 7.15
C ASN A 111 -17.22 6.12 6.64
N TYR A 112 -17.69 5.88 5.41
CA TYR A 112 -17.59 4.58 4.76
C TYR A 112 -16.20 4.38 4.15
N PRO A 113 -15.69 3.14 4.08
CA PRO A 113 -14.37 2.87 3.53
C PRO A 113 -14.34 3.07 2.01
N LEU A 114 -13.13 3.14 1.46
CA LEU A 114 -12.90 3.11 0.01
C LEU A 114 -13.62 1.91 -0.63
N HIS A 115 -14.16 2.11 -1.84
CA HIS A 115 -14.97 1.15 -2.60
C HIS A 115 -16.36 0.81 -2.04
N HIS A 116 -16.80 1.45 -0.95
CA HIS A 116 -18.18 1.29 -0.49
C HIS A 116 -19.16 2.15 -1.31
N PRO A 117 -20.39 1.68 -1.64
CA PRO A 117 -21.35 2.47 -2.43
C PRO A 117 -21.77 3.82 -1.82
N GLN A 118 -21.61 3.95 -0.51
CA GLN A 118 -21.90 5.19 0.24
C GLN A 118 -20.62 5.97 0.59
N PHE A 119 -19.48 5.62 -0.01
CA PHE A 119 -18.25 6.37 0.14
C PHE A 119 -18.48 7.82 -0.30
N ASP A 120 -18.05 8.76 0.53
CA ASP A 120 -18.21 10.18 0.34
C ASP A 120 -17.05 10.90 1.04
N VAL A 121 -16.72 12.12 0.60
CA VAL A 121 -15.55 12.87 1.06
C VAL A 121 -15.90 14.30 1.43
N ASP A 122 -15.31 14.80 2.51
CA ASP A 122 -15.34 16.22 2.85
C ASP A 122 -14.37 16.97 1.94
N GLU A 123 -14.89 17.67 0.93
CA GLU A 123 -14.10 18.40 -0.06
C GLU A 123 -13.25 19.54 0.53
N THR A 124 -13.50 19.96 1.78
CA THR A 124 -12.59 20.89 2.47
C THR A 124 -11.18 20.30 2.61
N ALA A 125 -11.04 18.96 2.54
CA ALA A 125 -9.76 18.27 2.51
C ALA A 125 -8.91 18.61 1.27
N ILE A 126 -9.49 19.10 0.17
CA ILE A 126 -8.72 19.52 -1.02
C ILE A 126 -7.73 20.61 -0.64
N VAL A 127 -8.18 21.63 0.13
CA VAL A 127 -7.30 22.70 0.62
C VAL A 127 -6.20 22.11 1.51
N THR A 128 -6.54 21.17 2.38
CA THR A 128 -5.58 20.46 3.22
C THR A 128 -4.49 19.78 2.40
N GLY A 129 -4.87 19.04 1.35
CA GLY A 129 -3.93 18.36 0.46
C GLY A 129 -3.03 19.32 -0.30
N VAL A 130 -3.62 20.36 -0.92
CA VAL A 130 -2.88 21.35 -1.75
C VAL A 130 -1.84 22.10 -0.92
N VAL A 131 -2.23 22.65 0.23
CA VAL A 131 -1.29 23.39 1.09
C VAL A 131 -0.20 22.47 1.62
N THR A 132 -0.53 21.23 2.02
CA THR A 132 0.47 20.25 2.49
C THR A 132 1.53 19.98 1.42
N LEU A 133 1.10 19.74 0.18
CA LEU A 133 2.02 19.53 -0.95
C LEU A 133 2.82 20.80 -1.28
N ALA A 134 2.20 21.98 -1.24
CA ALA A 134 2.88 23.24 -1.49
C ALA A 134 3.99 23.53 -0.46
N TYR A 135 3.72 23.30 0.84
CA TYR A 135 4.73 23.43 1.89
C TYR A 135 5.84 22.38 1.76
N ALA A 136 5.49 21.14 1.39
CA ALA A 136 6.48 20.08 1.17
C ALA A 136 7.42 20.44 0.01
N ILE A 137 6.88 20.93 -1.10
CA ILE A 137 7.68 21.39 -2.25
C ILE A 137 8.55 22.59 -1.83
N TYR A 138 7.98 23.59 -1.15
CA TYR A 138 8.75 24.74 -0.67
C TYR A 138 9.95 24.31 0.18
N ARG A 139 9.73 23.40 1.14
CA ARG A 139 10.79 22.85 2.00
C ARG A 139 11.82 22.01 1.27
N TYR A 140 11.42 21.28 0.23
CA TYR A 140 12.34 20.47 -0.57
C TYR A 140 13.39 21.32 -1.31
N TRP A 141 13.05 22.57 -1.65
CA TRP A 141 13.92 23.49 -2.37
C TRP A 141 14.66 24.50 -1.47
N GLN A 142 14.47 24.45 -0.16
CA GLN A 142 15.28 25.21 0.81
C GLN A 142 16.59 24.48 1.09
#